data_AF-A0A2V8P286-F1
#
_entry.id   AF-A0A2V8P286-F1
#
_cell.length_a   1.000
_cell.length_b   1.000
_cell.length_c   1.000
_cell.angle_alpha   90.00
_cell.angle_beta   90.00
_cell.angle_gamma   90.00
#
_symmetry.space_group_name_H-M   'P 1'
#
loop_
_entity.id
_entity.type
_entity.pdbx_description
1 polymer ?
#
loop_
_entity_poly.entity_id
_entity_poly.type
_entity_poly.pdbx_seq_one_letter_code
_entity_poly.pdbx_strand_id
1 'polypeptide(L)'
;MFANAGVTPSTTERNTAIAEFGAATNTSDAAARSRTLRDVAENPTLNQQEFNRAFVLMEYFGYLRRNPNDAPDADYTGYEFWL
;
A
#
# COMPACT_ATOMS: atom_id res chain seq x y z
N MET A 1 -7.45 -8.42 -0.09
CA MET A 1 -7.05 -7.10 0.46
C MET A 1 -5.53 -6.93 0.39
N PHE A 2 -4.71 -7.78 1.02
CA PHE A 2 -3.24 -7.71 0.90
C PHE A 2 -2.71 -7.64 -0.55
N ALA A 3 -3.24 -8.47 -1.46
CA ALA A 3 -2.83 -8.44 -2.87
C ALA A 3 -3.10 -7.08 -3.56
N ASN A 4 -4.18 -6.37 -3.19
CA ASN A 4 -4.46 -5.03 -3.72
C ASN A 4 -3.46 -3.99 -3.20
N ALA A 5 -2.85 -4.25 -2.04
CA ALA A 5 -1.81 -3.42 -1.44
C ALA A 5 -0.39 -3.83 -1.91
N GLY A 6 -0.25 -4.76 -2.87
CA GLY A 6 1.07 -5.26 -3.29
C GLY A 6 1.84 -6.01 -2.20
N VAL A 7 1.17 -6.40 -1.11
CA VAL A 7 1.79 -7.12 0.01
C VAL A 7 1.51 -8.61 -0.12
N THR A 8 2.56 -9.42 0.00
CA THR A 8 2.42 -10.87 0.22
C THR A 8 2.41 -11.13 1.72
N PRO A 9 1.24 -11.46 2.32
CA PRO A 9 1.16 -11.62 3.77
C PRO A 9 1.82 -12.93 4.20
N SER A 10 2.49 -12.87 5.34
CA SER A 10 2.90 -14.06 6.09
C SER A 10 1.69 -14.91 6.48
N THR A 11 1.95 -16.17 6.87
CA THR A 11 0.91 -17.06 7.38
C THR A 11 0.22 -16.48 8.62
N THR A 12 0.98 -15.81 9.50
CA THR A 12 0.44 -15.20 10.72
C THR A 12 -0.50 -14.03 10.42
N GLU A 13 -0.10 -13.12 9.53
CA GLU A 13 -0.95 -11.98 9.13
C GLU A 13 -2.22 -12.46 8.44
N ARG A 14 -2.10 -13.47 7.58
CA ARG A 14 -3.26 -14.09 6.93
C ARG A 14 -4.21 -14.71 7.95
N ASN A 15 -3.68 -15.46 8.93
CA ASN A 15 -4.50 -16.11 9.95
C ASN A 15 -5.17 -15.08 10.88
N THR A 16 -4.47 -14.00 11.21
CA THR A 16 -5.03 -12.89 12.02
C THR A 16 -6.18 -12.23 11.28
N ALA A 17 -5.99 -11.87 10.01
CA ALA A 17 -7.03 -11.30 9.17
C ALA A 17 -8.25 -12.23 9.00
N ILE A 18 -8.07 -13.56 8.97
CA ILE A 18 -9.15 -14.54 8.94
C ILE A 18 -9.87 -14.59 10.30
N ALA A 19 -9.11 -14.55 11.40
CA ALA A 19 -9.66 -14.59 12.75
C ALA A 19 -10.55 -13.38 13.06
N GLU A 20 -10.33 -12.23 12.40
CA GLU A 20 -11.20 -11.05 12.50
C GLU A 20 -12.67 -11.32 12.14
N PHE A 21 -12.94 -12.32 11.31
CA PHE A 21 -14.29 -12.74 10.92
C PHE A 21 -14.92 -13.76 11.89
N GLY A 22 -14.14 -14.35 12.80
CA GLY A 22 -14.65 -15.27 13.83
C GLY A 22 -15.54 -16.38 13.26
N ALA A 23 -16.80 -16.43 13.70
CA ALA A 23 -17.80 -17.41 13.25
C ALA A 23 -18.59 -16.97 11.99
N ALA A 24 -18.26 -15.82 11.39
CA ALA A 24 -18.93 -15.36 10.18
C ALA A 24 -18.70 -16.35 9.04
N THR A 25 -19.78 -16.72 8.35
CA THR A 25 -19.74 -17.69 7.25
C THR A 25 -19.40 -17.04 5.91
N ASN A 26 -19.37 -15.71 5.85
CA ASN A 26 -19.05 -14.93 4.66
C ASN A 26 -18.51 -13.54 5.06
N THR A 27 -18.15 -12.75 4.04
CA THR A 27 -17.51 -11.44 4.20
C THR A 27 -18.50 -10.28 4.40
N SER A 28 -19.79 -10.52 4.62
CA SER A 28 -20.78 -9.44 4.76
C SER A 28 -20.66 -8.69 6.10
N ASP A 29 -19.94 -9.23 7.08
CA ASP A 29 -19.66 -8.54 8.35
C ASP A 29 -18.76 -7.32 8.10
N ALA A 30 -19.37 -6.14 8.11
CA ALA A 30 -18.70 -4.87 7.88
C ALA A 30 -17.67 -4.53 8.99
N ALA A 31 -17.95 -4.93 10.24
CA ALA A 31 -17.03 -4.66 11.35
C ALA A 31 -15.77 -5.51 11.22
N ALA A 32 -15.90 -6.81 10.92
CA ALA A 32 -14.78 -7.68 10.61
C ALA A 32 -13.97 -7.16 9.42
N ARG A 33 -14.63 -6.78 8.33
CA ARG A 33 -13.97 -6.17 7.16
C ARG A 33 -13.17 -4.92 7.51
N SER A 34 -13.69 -4.06 8.39
CA SER A 34 -12.98 -2.85 8.81
C SER A 34 -11.73 -3.14 9.62
N ARG A 35 -11.75 -4.17 10.48
CA ARG A 35 -10.58 -4.59 11.25
C ARG A 35 -9.53 -5.22 10.34
N THR A 36 -9.94 -6.15 9.48
CA THR A 36 -9.04 -6.72 8.46
C THR A 36 -8.43 -5.67 7.54
N LEU A 37 -9.20 -4.63 7.16
CA LEU A 37 -8.67 -3.53 6.36
C LEU A 37 -7.61 -2.73 7.13
N ARG A 38 -7.83 -2.51 8.44
CA ARG A 38 -6.83 -1.86 9.31
C ARG A 38 -5.56 -2.69 9.40
N ASP A 39 -5.65 -4.01 9.58
CA ASP A 39 -4.48 -4.90 9.63
C ASP A 39 -3.62 -4.80 8.36
N VAL A 40 -4.27 -4.66 7.20
CA VAL A 40 -3.58 -4.47 5.91
C VAL A 40 -2.98 -3.07 5.82
N ALA A 41 -3.70 -2.03 6.26
CA ALA A 41 -3.26 -0.64 6.20
C ALA A 41 -2.08 -0.35 7.14
N GLU A 42 -2.02 -1.04 8.29
CA GLU A 42 -0.95 -0.92 9.28
C GLU A 42 0.21 -1.88 9.01
N ASN A 43 0.16 -2.64 7.90
CA ASN A 43 1.20 -3.59 7.56
C ASN A 43 2.55 -2.89 7.34
N PRO A 44 3.64 -3.31 8.02
CA PRO A 44 4.95 -2.67 7.88
C PRO A 44 5.51 -2.66 6.46
N THR A 45 5.23 -3.70 5.66
CA THR A 45 5.65 -3.75 4.26
C THR A 45 4.94 -2.70 3.43
N LEU A 46 3.63 -2.53 3.60
CA LEU A 46 2.88 -1.46 2.93
C LEU A 46 3.39 -0.09 3.36
N ASN A 47 3.60 0.11 4.66
CA ASN A 47 4.11 1.38 5.18
C ASN A 47 5.47 1.74 4.55
N GLN A 48 6.39 0.78 4.49
CA GLN A 48 7.71 1.01 3.89
C GLN A 48 7.62 1.31 2.39
N GLN A 49 6.75 0.61 1.65
CA GLN A 49 6.52 0.86 0.23
C GLN A 49 6.03 2.29 -0.01
N GLU A 50 5.00 2.72 0.72
CA GLU A 50 4.45 4.07 0.59
C GLU A 50 5.42 5.14 1.06
N PHE A 51 6.18 4.88 2.13
CA PHE A 51 7.23 5.79 2.59
C PHE A 51 8.30 6.00 1.51
N ASN A 52 8.79 4.93 0.89
CA ASN A 52 9.79 5.03 -0.17
C ASN A 52 9.26 5.83 -1.36
N ARG A 53 8.01 5.57 -1.79
CA ARG A 53 7.34 6.33 -2.86
C ARG A 53 7.25 7.81 -2.51
N ALA A 54 6.77 8.13 -1.32
CA ALA A 54 6.62 9.51 -0.85
C ALA A 54 7.98 10.21 -0.71
N PHE A 55 9.01 9.52 -0.23
CA PHE A 55 10.36 10.04 -0.10
C PHE A 55 10.96 10.39 -1.46
N VAL A 56 10.90 9.46 -2.41
CA VAL A 56 11.36 9.70 -3.79
C VAL A 56 10.60 10.87 -4.42
N LEU A 57 9.28 10.94 -4.22
CA LEU A 57 8.47 12.04 -4.74
C LEU A 57 8.86 13.40 -4.15
N MET A 58 9.11 13.45 -2.84
CA MET A 58 9.57 14.65 -2.15
C MET A 58 10.92 15.13 -2.72
N GLU A 59 11.88 14.23 -2.93
CA GLU A 59 13.17 14.56 -3.54
C GLU A 59 13.01 14.99 -5.01
N TYR A 60 12.10 14.35 -5.75
CA TYR A 60 11.80 14.68 -7.14
C TYR A 60 11.28 16.12 -7.27
N PHE A 61 10.33 16.52 -6.42
CA PHE A 61 9.86 17.91 -6.40
C PHE A 61 10.87 18.87 -5.79
N GLY A 62 11.53 18.52 -4.70
CA GLY A 62 12.38 19.42 -3.93
C GLY A 62 13.74 19.67 -4.59
N TYR A 63 14.43 18.59 -4.93
CA TYR A 63 15.78 18.64 -5.49
C TYR A 63 15.74 18.88 -7.00
N LEU A 64 14.98 18.07 -7.76
CA LEU A 64 14.95 18.20 -9.23
C LEU A 64 14.03 19.34 -9.70
N ARG A 65 13.09 19.81 -8.86
CA ARG A 65 12.07 20.81 -9.24
C ARG A 65 11.26 20.39 -10.46
N ARG A 66 11.07 19.08 -10.64
CA ARG A 66 10.28 18.49 -11.72
C ARG A 66 8.96 17.98 -11.14
N ASN A 67 7.90 18.07 -11.92
CA ASN A 67 6.69 17.32 -11.66
C ASN A 67 6.77 16.01 -12.46
N PRO A 68 6.49 14.84 -11.87
CA PRO A 68 6.71 13.54 -12.52
C PRO A 68 6.05 13.34 -13.88
N ASN A 69 5.08 14.17 -14.27
CA ASN A 69 4.37 14.11 -15.54
C ASN A 69 4.33 15.46 -16.29
N ASP A 70 5.17 16.43 -15.92
CA ASP A 70 5.29 17.69 -16.66
C ASP A 70 6.35 17.58 -17.77
N ALA A 71 6.13 18.31 -18.86
CA ALA A 71 7.08 18.40 -19.96
C ALA A 71 8.51 18.74 -19.47
N PRO A 72 9.56 18.05 -19.95
CA PRO A 72 9.58 17.18 -21.12
C PRO A 72 9.13 15.72 -20.88
N ASP A 73 8.86 15.34 -19.63
CA ASP A 73 8.42 13.97 -19.30
C ASP A 73 6.92 13.87 -19.61
N ALA A 74 6.53 12.96 -20.51
CA ALA A 74 5.13 12.79 -20.94
C ALA A 74 4.35 11.79 -20.07
N ASP A 75 5.04 11.13 -19.15
CA ASP A 75 4.54 10.08 -18.28
C ASP A 75 5.40 9.95 -17.01
N TYR A 76 5.02 9.03 -16.13
CA TYR A 76 5.68 8.80 -14.84
C TYR A 76 6.93 7.90 -14.92
N THR A 77 7.38 7.46 -16.10
CA THR A 77 8.44 6.43 -16.22
C THR A 77 9.75 6.85 -15.54
N GLY A 78 10.11 8.13 -15.60
CA GLY A 78 11.30 8.68 -14.94
C GLY A 78 11.18 8.71 -13.41
N TYR A 79 9.97 8.81 -12.87
CA TYR A 79 9.70 8.69 -11.43
C TYR A 79 9.65 7.22 -11.00
N GLU A 80 9.00 6.37 -11.79
CA GLU A 80 8.90 4.93 -11.53
C GLU A 80 10.24 4.19 -11.57
N PHE A 81 11.23 4.69 -12.32
CA PHE A 81 12.60 4.15 -12.30
C PHE A 81 13.20 4.08 -10.88
N TRP A 82 12.77 4.96 -9.97
CA TRP A 82 13.28 5.04 -8.61
C TRP A 82 12.46 4.24 -7.57
N LEU A 83 11.45 3.47 -8.00
CA LEU A 83 10.55 2.68 -7.15
C LEU A 83 10.71 1.17 -7.37
#